data_AF-A0A6B3E768-F1
#
_entry.id   AF-A0A6B3E768-F1
#
_cell.length_a   1.000
_cell.length_b   1.000
_cell.length_c   1.000
_cell.angle_alpha   90.00
_cell.angle_beta   90.00
_cell.angle_gamma   90.00
#
_symmetry.space_group_name_H-M   'P 1'
#
loop_
_entity.id
_entity.type
_entity.pdbx_description
1 polymer ?
#
loop_
_entity_poly.entity_id
_entity_poly.type
_entity_poly.pdbx_seq_one_letter_code
_entity_poly.pdbx_strand_id
1 'polypeptide(L)'
;PAVAAMGFDVVYLPPIHPIGTTHRKGRNNSLDPTPEDVGVPWAIGSADGGHDAVHPELGTLDDFDAFVARARELRLEIALDFALQCSPDHPWVKEHPEWFHHRPDGSIAYAENPPKKYQDIYPIAFD
;
A
#
# COMPACT_ATOMS: atom_id res chain seq x y z
N PRO A 1 -9.09 -5.13 21.66
CA PRO A 1 -9.91 -4.94 22.90
C PRO A 1 -10.22 -3.48 23.26
N ALA A 2 -9.20 -2.61 23.37
CA ALA A 2 -9.41 -1.20 23.74
C ALA A 2 -10.33 -0.44 22.77
N VAL A 3 -10.17 -0.65 21.45
CA VAL A 3 -11.03 -0.04 20.42
C VAL A 3 -12.50 -0.42 20.60
N ALA A 4 -12.80 -1.70 20.82
CA ALA A 4 -14.16 -2.15 21.11
C ALA A 4 -14.70 -1.54 22.43
N ALA A 5 -13.84 -1.41 23.45
CA ALA A 5 -14.23 -0.79 24.73
C ALA A 5 -14.55 0.70 24.61
N MET A 6 -13.99 1.39 23.61
CA MET A 6 -14.35 2.76 23.26
C MET A 6 -15.69 2.87 22.52
N GLY A 7 -16.31 1.74 22.14
CA GLY A 7 -17.63 1.69 21.49
C GLY A 7 -17.60 1.85 19.98
N PHE A 8 -16.48 1.56 19.32
CA PHE A 8 -16.43 1.47 17.86
C PHE A 8 -16.95 0.13 17.36
N ASP A 9 -17.49 0.14 16.14
CA ASP A 9 -17.96 -1.06 15.42
C ASP A 9 -17.08 -1.42 14.21
N VAL A 10 -16.25 -0.48 13.73
CA VAL A 10 -15.39 -0.69 12.55
C VAL A 10 -13.96 -0.28 12.88
N VAL A 11 -13.00 -1.11 12.47
CA VAL A 11 -11.57 -0.79 12.44
C VAL A 11 -11.14 -0.66 10.99
N TYR A 12 -10.74 0.55 10.62
CA TYR A 12 -10.13 0.83 9.33
C TYR A 12 -8.62 0.64 9.41
N LEU A 13 -8.06 -0.14 8.49
CA LEU A 13 -6.62 -0.34 8.36
C LEU A 13 -6.11 0.35 7.09
N PRO A 14 -4.96 1.04 7.15
CA PRO A 14 -4.18 1.36 5.96
C PRO A 14 -3.85 0.07 5.16
N PRO A 15 -3.33 0.19 3.92
CA PRO A 15 -2.90 -0.96 3.15
C PRO A 15 -1.96 -1.86 3.96
N ILE A 16 -2.22 -3.18 3.92
CA ILE A 16 -1.45 -4.20 4.65
C ILE A 16 -0.49 -4.97 3.74
N HIS A 17 -0.27 -4.46 2.53
CA HIS A 17 0.47 -5.12 1.46
C HIS A 17 1.96 -4.76 1.50
N PRO A 18 2.84 -5.51 0.80
CA PRO A 18 4.24 -5.14 0.65
C PRO A 18 4.42 -3.70 0.13
N ILE A 19 5.45 -3.01 0.63
CA ILE A 19 5.74 -1.60 0.30
C ILE A 19 6.98 -1.50 -0.58
N GLY A 20 6.89 -0.73 -1.66
CA GLY A 20 8.00 -0.48 -2.57
C GLY A 20 9.23 0.15 -1.91
N THR A 21 10.39 -0.05 -2.52
CA THR A 21 11.68 0.54 -2.11
C THR A 21 12.13 1.63 -3.07
N THR A 22 11.81 1.51 -4.37
CA THR A 22 12.12 2.51 -5.38
C THR A 22 11.34 3.80 -5.09
N HIS A 23 12.07 4.90 -4.94
CA HIS A 23 11.54 6.22 -4.57
C HIS A 23 10.73 6.25 -3.25
N ARG A 24 10.94 5.27 -2.36
CA ARG A 24 10.32 5.24 -1.03
C ARG A 24 10.50 6.58 -0.32
N LYS A 25 9.44 7.06 0.33
CA LYS A 25 9.52 8.26 1.17
C LYS A 25 10.08 7.94 2.56
N GLY A 26 10.94 8.82 3.05
CA GLY A 26 11.47 8.77 4.41
C GLY A 26 10.59 9.49 5.43
N ARG A 27 11.06 9.56 6.67
CA ARG A 27 10.39 10.29 7.75
C ARG A 27 10.02 11.72 7.35
N ASN A 28 8.87 12.19 7.84
CA ASN A 28 8.32 13.52 7.53
C ASN A 28 8.14 13.78 6.03
N ASN A 29 7.79 12.75 5.24
CA ASN A 29 7.56 12.84 3.79
C ASN A 29 8.82 13.31 3.02
N SER A 30 10.00 12.94 3.53
CA SER A 30 11.30 13.15 2.87
C SER A 30 11.39 12.34 1.57
N LEU A 31 12.16 12.84 0.60
CA LEU A 31 12.49 12.11 -0.64
C LEU A 31 13.76 11.26 -0.50
N ASP A 32 14.45 11.37 0.64
CA ASP A 32 15.69 10.67 0.94
C ASP A 32 15.44 9.69 2.11
N PRO A 33 14.99 8.45 1.85
CA PRO A 33 14.76 7.46 2.90
C PRO A 33 16.09 6.90 3.43
N THR A 34 16.14 6.57 4.72
CA THR A 34 17.21 5.71 5.25
C THR A 34 16.84 4.22 5.12
N PRO A 35 17.80 3.30 5.27
CA PRO A 35 17.52 1.86 5.23
C PRO A 35 16.48 1.39 6.27
N GLU A 36 16.32 2.14 7.36
CA GLU A 36 15.39 1.85 8.45
C GLU A 36 14.01 2.49 8.25
N ASP A 37 13.84 3.34 7.22
CA ASP A 37 12.56 3.98 6.95
C ASP A 37 11.57 2.97 6.34
N VAL A 38 10.44 2.79 7.03
CA VAL A 38 9.37 1.85 6.66
C VAL A 38 8.55 2.29 5.44
N GLY A 39 8.67 3.55 5.03
CA GLY A 39 7.95 4.08 3.88
C GLY A 39 6.49 4.42 4.16
N VAL A 40 5.68 4.33 3.11
CA VAL A 40 4.27 4.73 3.10
C VAL A 40 3.44 3.51 2.68
N PRO A 41 2.45 3.06 3.47
CA PRO A 41 1.64 1.88 3.13
C PRO A 41 0.95 1.95 1.77
N TRP A 42 0.59 3.15 1.31
CA TRP A 42 -0.01 3.39 0.00
C TRP A 42 0.94 3.20 -1.19
N ALA A 43 2.25 3.07 -0.97
CA ALA A 43 3.21 2.69 -2.01
C ALA A 43 3.24 1.16 -2.20
N ILE A 44 2.09 0.62 -2.58
CA ILE A 44 1.78 -0.81 -2.64
C ILE A 44 2.59 -1.49 -3.74
N GLY A 45 3.21 -2.62 -3.41
CA GLY A 45 3.88 -3.51 -4.33
C GLY A 45 5.39 -3.57 -4.11
N SER A 46 5.92 -4.78 -4.07
CA SER A 46 7.35 -5.07 -4.11
C SER A 46 7.58 -6.42 -4.81
N ALA A 47 8.82 -6.92 -4.78
CA ALA A 47 9.12 -8.29 -5.18
C ALA A 47 8.39 -9.36 -4.34
N ASP A 48 7.89 -9.00 -3.15
CA ASP A 48 7.18 -9.91 -2.24
C ASP A 48 5.67 -10.00 -2.54
N GLY A 49 5.15 -9.20 -3.47
CA GLY A 49 3.75 -9.27 -3.92
C GLY A 49 3.07 -7.91 -4.10
N GLY A 50 1.80 -7.97 -4.50
CA GLY A 50 0.95 -6.80 -4.76
C GLY A 50 -0.25 -6.71 -3.81
N HIS A 51 -1.40 -6.28 -4.36
CA HIS A 51 -2.64 -6.05 -3.60
C HIS A 51 -3.28 -7.32 -3.01
N ASP A 52 -2.80 -8.50 -3.36
CA ASP A 52 -3.25 -9.80 -2.89
C ASP A 52 -2.28 -10.44 -1.86
N ALA A 53 -1.19 -9.74 -1.52
CA ALA A 53 -0.19 -10.20 -0.57
C ALA A 53 -0.30 -9.46 0.78
N VAL A 54 0.21 -10.10 1.84
CA VAL A 54 0.41 -9.48 3.15
C VAL A 54 1.86 -9.04 3.27
N HIS A 55 2.11 -7.85 3.82
CA HIS A 55 3.45 -7.35 4.07
C HIS A 55 4.23 -8.35 4.96
N PRO A 56 5.43 -8.81 4.58
CA PRO A 56 6.14 -9.87 5.30
C PRO A 56 6.35 -9.59 6.79
N GLU A 57 6.63 -8.34 7.16
CA GLU A 57 6.78 -7.94 8.57
C GLU A 57 5.48 -7.93 9.39
N LEU A 58 4.31 -7.95 8.74
CA LEU A 58 3.01 -8.10 9.42
C LEU A 58 2.62 -9.56 9.64
N GLY A 59 3.33 -10.50 9.00
CA GLY A 59 3.07 -11.94 9.08
C GLY A 59 2.49 -12.50 7.79
N THR A 60 1.60 -13.48 7.93
CA THR A 60 1.00 -14.25 6.83
C THR A 60 -0.49 -13.94 6.68
N LEU A 61 -1.11 -14.49 5.63
CA LEU A 61 -2.56 -14.41 5.47
C LEU A 61 -3.31 -15.12 6.62
N ASP A 62 -2.76 -16.23 7.15
CA ASP A 62 -3.34 -16.93 8.31
C ASP A 62 -3.32 -16.04 9.57
N ASP A 63 -2.26 -15.22 9.74
CA ASP A 63 -2.19 -14.25 10.83
C ASP A 63 -3.24 -13.14 10.67
N PHE A 64 -3.50 -12.71 9.43
CA PHE A 64 -4.57 -11.77 9.13
C PHE A 64 -5.96 -12.37 9.39
N ASP A 65 -6.19 -13.63 9.03
CA ASP A 65 -7.42 -14.35 9.34
C ASP A 65 -7.65 -14.45 10.86
N ALA A 66 -6.59 -14.73 11.63
CA ALA A 66 -6.66 -14.74 13.09
C ALA A 66 -6.99 -13.35 13.66
N PHE A 67 -6.41 -12.28 13.10
CA PHE A 67 -6.73 -10.90 13.47
C PHE A 67 -8.21 -10.57 13.21
N VAL A 68 -8.74 -10.92 12.02
CA VAL A 68 -10.14 -10.69 11.65
C VAL A 68 -11.09 -11.51 12.53
N ALA A 69 -10.76 -12.78 12.81
CA ALA A 69 -11.53 -13.62 13.72
C ALA A 69 -11.64 -12.98 15.10
N ARG A 70 -10.51 -12.48 15.63
CA ARG A 70 -10.49 -11.79 16.93
C ARG A 70 -11.28 -10.47 16.92
N ALA A 71 -11.25 -9.72 15.82
CA ALA A 71 -12.07 -8.52 15.67
C ALA A 71 -13.58 -8.85 15.72
N ARG A 72 -14.00 -9.90 15.00
CA ARG A 72 -15.40 -10.37 15.00
C ARG A 72 -15.89 -10.79 16.38
N GLU A 73 -15.08 -11.49 17.16
CA GLU A 73 -15.41 -11.84 18.55
C GLU A 73 -15.68 -10.59 19.42
N LEU A 74 -15.05 -9.47 19.08
CA LEU A 74 -15.23 -8.18 19.75
C LEU A 74 -16.35 -7.32 19.11
N ARG A 75 -17.08 -7.87 18.13
CA ARG A 75 -18.08 -7.16 17.31
C ARG A 75 -17.49 -5.97 16.53
N LEU A 76 -16.25 -6.13 16.06
CA LEU A 76 -15.60 -5.19 15.16
C LEU A 76 -15.55 -5.76 13.74
N GLU A 77 -15.99 -4.97 12.76
CA GLU A 77 -15.75 -5.21 11.35
C GLU A 77 -14.40 -4.60 10.92
N ILE A 78 -13.73 -5.23 9.96
CA ILE A 78 -12.47 -4.73 9.39
C ILE A 78 -12.75 -4.12 8.03
N ALA A 79 -12.39 -2.84 7.87
CA ALA A 79 -12.38 -2.16 6.59
C ALA A 79 -10.93 -2.03 6.11
N LEU A 80 -10.61 -2.62 4.96
CA LEU A 80 -9.31 -2.46 4.32
C LEU A 80 -9.33 -1.29 3.34
N ASP A 81 -8.24 -0.52 3.33
CA ASP A 81 -7.99 0.44 2.26
C ASP A 81 -7.79 -0.31 0.92
N PHE A 82 -8.44 0.19 -0.12
CA PHE A 82 -8.22 -0.23 -1.49
C PHE A 82 -7.75 0.98 -2.31
N ALA A 83 -6.43 1.15 -2.39
CA ALA A 83 -5.79 2.20 -3.15
C ALA A 83 -5.33 1.67 -4.51
N LEU A 84 -6.10 1.95 -5.56
CA LEU A 84 -5.83 1.47 -6.92
C LEU A 84 -4.68 2.26 -7.57
N GLN A 85 -3.46 1.90 -7.19
CA GLN A 85 -2.20 2.53 -7.59
C GLN A 85 -1.04 1.55 -7.31
N CYS A 86 0.15 1.80 -7.84
CA CYS A 86 1.29 0.90 -7.67
C CYS A 86 2.55 1.66 -7.30
N SER A 87 3.39 1.11 -6.44
CA SER A 87 4.80 1.51 -6.38
C SER A 87 5.50 1.15 -7.70
N PRO A 88 6.67 1.74 -8.01
CA PRO A 88 7.46 1.32 -9.18
C PRO A 88 7.89 -0.15 -9.15
N ASP A 89 7.88 -0.79 -7.98
CA ASP A 89 8.31 -2.18 -7.78
C ASP A 89 7.15 -3.18 -7.82
N HIS A 90 5.91 -2.71 -8.00
CA HIS A 90 4.74 -3.59 -8.06
C HIS A 90 4.82 -4.55 -9.27
N PRO A 91 4.47 -5.85 -9.15
CA PRO A 91 4.54 -6.82 -10.25
C PRO A 91 3.85 -6.35 -11.54
N TRP A 92 2.67 -5.73 -11.41
CA TRP A 92 1.92 -5.15 -12.53
C TRP A 92 2.70 -4.15 -13.39
N VAL A 93 3.67 -3.41 -12.87
CA VAL A 93 4.48 -2.48 -13.69
C VAL A 93 5.21 -3.23 -14.81
N LYS A 94 5.61 -4.48 -14.55
CA LYS A 94 6.27 -5.36 -15.53
C LYS A 94 5.27 -6.26 -16.26
N GLU A 95 4.31 -6.80 -15.54
CA GLU A 95 3.37 -7.82 -16.05
C GLU A 95 2.24 -7.22 -16.89
N HIS A 96 1.84 -5.98 -16.58
CA HIS A 96 0.74 -5.24 -17.20
C HIS A 96 1.15 -3.78 -17.51
N PRO A 97 2.19 -3.56 -18.34
CA PRO A 97 2.64 -2.21 -18.67
C PRO A 97 1.52 -1.36 -19.32
N GLU A 98 0.55 -1.99 -19.99
CA GLU A 98 -0.62 -1.32 -20.58
C GLU A 98 -1.54 -0.67 -19.54
N TRP A 99 -1.45 -1.02 -18.26
CA TRP A 99 -2.21 -0.36 -17.18
C TRP A 99 -1.58 0.95 -16.73
N PHE A 100 -0.51 1.42 -17.37
CA PHE A 100 0.16 2.66 -17.04
C PHE A 100 0.32 3.55 -18.26
N HIS A 101 0.18 4.86 -18.05
CA HIS A 101 0.49 5.82 -19.12
C HIS A 101 2.00 6.04 -19.21
N HIS A 102 2.59 5.55 -20.31
CA HIS A 102 4.00 5.74 -20.62
C HIS A 102 4.23 7.05 -21.39
N ARG A 103 5.23 7.81 -20.96
CA ARG A 103 5.77 8.94 -21.71
C ARG A 103 6.50 8.46 -22.98
N PRO A 104 6.80 9.35 -23.94
CA PRO A 104 7.53 8.97 -25.16
C PRO A 104 8.91 8.34 -24.93
N ASP A 105 9.54 8.59 -23.77
CA ASP A 105 10.81 7.99 -23.36
C ASP A 105 10.65 6.62 -22.66
N GLY A 106 9.41 6.13 -22.52
CA GLY A 106 9.05 4.89 -21.84
C GLY A 106 8.86 5.02 -20.34
N SER A 107 9.17 6.15 -19.71
CA SER A 107 8.99 6.35 -18.27
C SER A 107 7.52 6.56 -17.89
N ILE A 108 7.15 6.19 -16.66
CA ILE A 108 5.82 6.44 -16.10
C ILE A 108 5.92 7.67 -15.17
N ALA A 109 4.98 8.61 -15.31
CA ALA A 109 4.90 9.75 -14.41
C ALA A 109 4.37 9.30 -13.04
N TYR A 110 4.97 9.82 -11.95
CA TYR A 110 4.43 9.60 -10.61
C TYR A 110 3.07 10.27 -10.42
N ALA A 111 2.28 9.78 -9.46
CA ALA A 111 0.97 10.34 -9.19
C ALA A 111 1.06 11.71 -8.49
N GLU A 112 0.13 12.61 -8.79
CA GLU A 112 -0.01 13.90 -8.13
C GLU A 112 -1.47 14.16 -7.76
N ASN A 113 -1.68 14.91 -6.68
CA ASN A 113 -2.96 15.56 -6.37
C ASN A 113 -2.65 17.00 -5.95
N PRO A 114 -2.53 17.93 -6.91
CA PRO A 114 -1.93 19.23 -6.69
C PRO A 114 -2.50 19.96 -5.46
N PRO A 115 -1.63 20.52 -4.59
CA PRO A 115 -0.18 20.69 -4.77
C PRO A 115 0.68 19.48 -4.35
N LYS A 116 0.06 18.36 -3.93
CA LYS A 116 0.77 17.19 -3.40
C LYS A 116 1.37 16.35 -4.52
N LYS A 117 2.57 15.80 -4.25
CA LYS A 117 3.32 14.92 -5.14
C LYS A 117 3.62 13.59 -4.45
N TYR A 118 3.48 12.51 -5.19
CA TYR A 118 3.65 11.15 -4.69
C TYR A 118 4.66 10.40 -5.55
N GLN A 119 5.94 10.76 -5.39
CA GLN A 119 7.06 10.22 -6.17
C GLN A 119 7.26 8.71 -6.01
N ASP A 120 6.68 8.14 -4.96
CA ASP A 120 6.70 6.74 -4.55
C ASP A 120 5.65 5.87 -5.24
N ILE A 121 4.78 6.44 -6.09
CA ILE A 121 3.69 5.69 -6.75
C ILE A 121 3.41 6.13 -8.19
N TYR A 122 2.91 5.19 -8.98
CA TYR A 122 2.35 5.36 -10.31
C TYR A 122 0.83 5.22 -10.30
N PRO A 123 0.10 6.09 -11.03
CA PRO A 123 -1.34 5.97 -11.22
C PRO A 123 -1.68 4.93 -12.30
N ILE A 124 -2.84 4.29 -12.19
CA ILE A 124 -3.37 3.39 -13.22
C ILE A 124 -3.99 4.19 -14.36
N ALA A 125 -3.74 3.75 -15.60
CA ALA A 125 -4.43 4.15 -16.81
C ALA A 125 -5.51 3.12 -17.17
N PHE A 126 -6.68 3.59 -17.60
CA PHE A 126 -7.85 2.73 -17.86
C PHE A 126 -8.28 2.72 -19.33
N ASP A 127 -7.62 3.51 -20.19
CA ASP A 127 -7.97 3.71 -21.60
C ASP A 127 -6.95 3.06 -22.55
#